data_AF-A0A5Q2MX07-F1
#
_entry.id   AF-A0A5Q2MX07-F1
#
_cell.length_a   1.000
_cell.length_b   1.000
_cell.length_c   1.000
_cell.angle_alpha   90.00
_cell.angle_beta   90.00
_cell.angle_gamma   90.00
#
_symmetry.space_group_name_H-M   'P 1'
#
loop_
_entity.id
_entity.type
_entity.pdbx_description
1 polymer ?
#
loop_
_entity_poly.entity_id
_entity_poly.type
_entity_poly.pdbx_seq_one_letter_code
_entity_poly.pdbx_strand_id
1 'polypeptide(L)'
;MDNKGFRFRKTPYTLLSFLLLAVILLNSFAFTAAWANERAVYYEAPTEDFYTEAYAEDILPFHDFGPVNEVFLKGKVISIIDETPLSGDFFDVRHNDLMRQHLQIEIIDKPYQGQRKIVEHTASITNPFQGVYLVPGDKVVLYGVLDQNDNLQEIYIQDLVRERSVFWLAFTFVAILLVLGGLKGLGAISTVVLTGLLLWFFLLPAVLQGFNPLWGAVLVCAIVSIVSTPMVAGLNRKTLAAIIGTISGVFIAGILAYYAGFQARIVGIEFDYINLLLNIPGDVTLDLRGVFFAGVLIGSLGAVMDTGMSVASSMREIAAANPKITFKELWKAGMNVGKDVMGMMSSTLILAYAGSALPLLLLMVAYETPALKLLNSDLIVSEIIRSLAGSIGLCLSIPITALVSSYLLLNRKK
;
A
#
# COMPACT_ATOMS: atom_id res chain seq x y z
N MET A 1 38.00 -50.78 -2.29
CA MET A 1 38.57 -50.08 -3.46
C MET A 1 37.76 -50.57 -4.66
N ASP A 2 37.02 -49.79 -5.43
CA ASP A 2 37.31 -48.45 -5.89
C ASP A 2 36.02 -47.70 -6.32
N ASN A 3 36.06 -46.38 -6.22
CA ASN A 3 34.93 -45.44 -6.23
C ASN A 3 34.72 -44.86 -7.65
N LYS A 4 33.56 -45.10 -8.29
CA LYS A 4 33.24 -44.51 -9.60
C LYS A 4 32.56 -43.15 -9.43
N GLY A 5 33.36 -42.09 -9.53
CA GLY A 5 32.94 -40.70 -9.47
C GLY A 5 32.14 -40.23 -10.68
N PHE A 6 31.07 -39.48 -10.40
CA PHE A 6 30.27 -38.71 -11.35
C PHE A 6 31.09 -37.49 -11.84
N ARG A 7 31.47 -37.47 -13.12
CA ARG A 7 32.11 -36.31 -13.76
C ARG A 7 31.07 -35.26 -14.13
N PHE A 8 31.02 -34.14 -13.39
CA PHE A 8 30.31 -32.93 -13.81
C PHE A 8 31.01 -32.34 -15.06
N ARG A 9 30.31 -32.36 -16.21
CA ARG A 9 30.66 -31.53 -17.37
C ARG A 9 30.48 -30.06 -16.94
N LYS A 10 31.58 -29.31 -16.85
CA LYS A 10 31.56 -27.86 -16.67
C LYS A 10 31.00 -27.22 -17.95
N THR A 11 29.74 -26.79 -17.91
CA THR A 11 29.14 -25.92 -18.93
C THR A 11 29.75 -24.51 -18.84
N PRO A 12 30.07 -23.85 -19.97
CA PRO A 12 30.70 -22.53 -19.98
C PRO A 12 29.85 -21.42 -19.33
N TYR A 13 28.53 -21.65 -19.18
CA TYR A 13 27.59 -20.70 -18.58
C TYR A 13 27.77 -20.47 -17.07
N THR A 14 28.25 -21.47 -16.31
CA THR A 14 28.47 -21.31 -14.86
C THR A 14 29.72 -20.50 -14.54
N LEU A 15 30.71 -20.55 -15.43
CA LEU A 15 31.93 -19.77 -15.33
C LEU A 15 31.66 -18.31 -15.75
N LEU A 16 30.85 -18.10 -16.78
CA LEU A 16 30.39 -16.79 -17.22
C LEU A 16 29.49 -16.10 -16.18
N SER A 17 28.57 -16.84 -15.52
CA SER A 17 27.73 -16.28 -14.46
C SER A 17 28.54 -15.90 -13.22
N PHE A 18 29.58 -16.67 -12.87
CA PHE A 18 30.49 -16.32 -11.78
C PHE A 18 31.36 -15.10 -12.13
N LEU A 19 31.79 -14.98 -13.39
CA LEU A 19 32.56 -13.82 -13.87
C LEU A 19 31.70 -12.54 -13.88
N LEU A 20 30.44 -12.64 -14.29
CA LEU A 20 29.48 -11.53 -14.21
C LEU A 20 29.17 -11.14 -12.77
N LEU A 21 28.97 -12.11 -11.87
CA LEU A 21 28.75 -11.83 -10.45
C LEU A 21 29.99 -11.21 -9.79
N ALA A 22 31.19 -11.66 -10.17
CA ALA A 22 32.45 -11.11 -9.68
C ALA A 22 32.70 -9.69 -10.21
N VAL A 23 32.37 -9.41 -11.47
CA VAL A 23 32.45 -8.04 -12.05
C VAL A 23 31.44 -7.10 -11.41
N ILE A 24 30.23 -7.58 -11.10
CA ILE A 24 29.23 -6.80 -10.35
C ILE A 24 29.73 -6.51 -8.93
N LEU A 25 30.27 -7.50 -8.22
CA LEU A 25 30.80 -7.33 -6.86
C LEU A 25 32.06 -6.45 -6.80
N LEU A 26 32.94 -6.52 -7.80
CA LEU A 26 34.13 -5.66 -7.89
C LEU A 26 33.78 -4.20 -8.21
N ASN A 27 32.74 -3.95 -9.01
CA ASN A 27 32.25 -2.58 -9.24
C ASN A 27 31.56 -2.00 -8.00
N SER A 28 30.90 -2.83 -7.18
CA SER A 28 30.28 -2.39 -5.93
C SER A 28 31.30 -2.00 -4.85
N PHE A 29 32.48 -2.64 -4.83
CA PHE A 29 33.53 -2.35 -3.84
C PHE A 29 34.42 -1.15 -4.23
N ALA A 30 34.64 -0.93 -5.53
CA ALA A 30 35.39 0.23 -6.02
C ALA A 30 34.68 1.55 -5.75
N PHE A 31 33.35 1.55 -5.63
CA PHE A 31 32.56 2.75 -5.33
C PHE A 31 32.59 3.15 -3.85
N THR A 32 32.94 2.23 -2.94
CA THR A 32 32.99 2.51 -1.49
C THR A 32 34.34 3.05 -0.99
N ALA A 33 35.42 2.95 -1.78
CA ALA A 33 36.75 3.35 -1.34
C ALA A 33 37.17 4.76 -1.82
N ALA A 34 36.44 5.39 -2.75
CA ALA A 34 36.77 6.69 -3.32
C ALA A 34 36.17 7.89 -2.56
N TRP A 35 35.35 7.66 -1.53
CA TRP A 35 34.61 8.72 -0.83
C TRP A 35 34.81 8.64 0.69
N ALA A 36 36.07 8.79 1.09
CA ALA A 36 36.46 8.93 2.48
C ALA A 36 37.40 10.12 2.65
N ASN A 37 36.95 11.34 2.33
CA ASN A 37 37.33 12.52 3.10
C ASN A 37 36.50 13.74 2.69
N GLU A 38 35.59 14.17 3.56
CA GLU A 38 35.40 15.59 3.86
C GLU A 38 34.59 15.69 5.16
N ARG A 39 35.24 16.15 6.23
CA ARG A 39 34.55 16.49 7.48
C ARG A 39 33.87 17.85 7.27
N ALA A 40 32.55 17.86 7.18
CA ALA A 40 31.79 19.10 7.28
C ALA A 40 31.81 19.58 8.74
N VAL A 41 32.26 20.82 8.94
CA VAL A 41 32.15 21.54 10.21
C VAL A 41 30.73 22.08 10.29
N TYR A 42 29.99 21.68 11.32
CA TYR A 42 28.66 22.23 11.60
C TYR A 42 28.82 23.57 12.32
N TYR A 43 28.20 24.63 11.79
CA TYR A 43 27.98 25.86 12.54
C TYR A 43 26.71 25.70 13.37
N GLU A 44 26.82 25.86 14.69
CA GLU A 44 25.65 25.97 15.57
C GLU A 44 24.89 27.26 15.23
N ALA A 45 23.57 27.15 15.05
CA ALA A 45 22.70 28.30 14.90
C ALA A 45 22.71 29.10 16.23
N PRO A 46 22.74 30.45 16.20
CA PRO A 46 22.65 31.23 17.42
C PRO A 46 21.27 31.00 18.05
N THR A 47 21.28 30.37 19.21
CA THR A 47 20.11 30.31 20.08
C THR A 47 20.02 31.60 20.89
N GLU A 48 18.80 32.15 20.90
CA GLU A 48 18.29 33.22 21.76
C GLU A 48 18.45 34.67 21.27
N ASP A 49 17.34 35.42 21.46
CA ASP A 49 17.14 36.87 21.40
C ASP A 49 16.61 37.59 20.13
N PHE A 50 16.12 36.91 19.09
CA PHE A 50 15.55 37.61 17.91
C PHE A 50 14.04 37.47 17.63
N TYR A 51 13.28 36.76 18.47
CA TYR A 51 11.83 36.59 18.27
C TYR A 51 11.02 36.90 19.51
N THR A 52 11.14 38.12 20.04
CA THR A 52 10.16 38.59 21.00
C THR A 52 9.99 40.10 20.84
N GLU A 53 8.73 40.53 20.77
CA GLU A 53 8.21 41.90 20.90
C GLU A 53 7.84 42.72 19.65
N ALA A 54 8.30 42.43 18.43
CA ALA A 54 8.00 43.33 17.29
C ALA A 54 6.73 43.01 16.45
N TYR A 55 6.09 41.85 16.62
CA TYR A 55 4.99 41.40 15.73
C TYR A 55 3.66 41.09 16.43
N ALA A 56 3.54 41.40 17.73
CA ALA A 56 2.36 41.04 18.51
C ALA A 56 1.21 42.07 18.44
N GLU A 57 1.45 43.29 17.94
CA GLU A 57 0.45 44.39 18.06
C GLU A 57 -0.45 44.60 16.83
N ASP A 58 -0.18 43.97 15.67
CA ASP A 58 -0.99 44.14 14.45
C ASP A 58 -1.65 42.83 13.97
N ILE A 59 -2.03 41.95 14.90
CA ILE A 59 -2.96 40.86 14.54
C ILE A 59 -4.34 41.51 14.35
N LEU A 60 -4.70 41.80 13.10
CA LEU A 60 -6.06 42.15 12.69
C LEU A 60 -7.04 41.26 13.48
N PRO A 61 -8.13 41.81 14.05
CA PRO A 61 -9.10 40.98 14.76
C PRO A 61 -9.52 39.86 13.81
N PHE A 62 -9.28 38.61 14.21
CA PHE A 62 -9.76 37.44 13.48
C PHE A 62 -11.27 37.61 13.40
N HIS A 63 -11.74 38.06 12.24
CA HIS A 63 -13.16 38.18 12.00
C HIS A 63 -13.64 36.73 11.89
N ASP A 64 -14.34 36.26 12.91
CA ASP A 64 -15.00 34.97 12.87
C ASP A 64 -15.99 35.02 11.70
N PHE A 65 -15.62 34.38 10.58
CA PHE A 65 -16.44 34.36 9.36
C PHE A 65 -17.70 33.49 9.53
N GLY A 66 -17.95 32.99 10.75
CA GLY A 66 -18.95 31.96 11.00
C GLY A 66 -18.53 30.62 10.38
N PRO A 67 -19.39 29.59 10.44
CA PRO A 67 -19.11 28.34 9.75
C PRO A 67 -19.06 28.61 8.25
N VAL A 68 -17.88 28.42 7.65
CA VAL A 68 -17.73 28.39 6.20
C VAL A 68 -18.49 27.15 5.70
N ASN A 69 -19.60 27.37 5.00
CA ASN A 69 -20.35 26.29 4.39
C ASN A 69 -19.64 25.89 3.09
N GLU A 70 -18.93 24.77 3.13
CA GLU A 70 -18.15 24.26 2.01
C GLU A 70 -18.92 23.18 1.25
N VAL A 71 -18.76 23.15 -0.07
CA VAL A 71 -19.34 22.11 -0.93
C VAL A 71 -18.35 21.61 -1.98
N PHE A 72 -18.40 20.31 -2.26
CA PHE A 72 -17.67 19.71 -3.38
C PHE A 72 -18.65 19.39 -4.51
N LEU A 73 -18.35 19.86 -5.72
CA LEU A 73 -19.21 19.75 -6.90
C LEU A 73 -18.42 19.25 -8.11
N LYS A 74 -19.08 18.61 -9.07
CA LYS A 74 -18.47 18.32 -10.37
C LYS A 74 -18.72 19.44 -11.37
N GLY A 75 -17.67 19.82 -12.08
CA GLY A 75 -17.68 20.79 -13.17
C GLY A 75 -17.17 20.22 -14.48
N LYS A 76 -17.48 20.90 -15.58
CA LYS A 76 -16.90 20.66 -16.90
C LYS A 76 -16.25 21.93 -17.43
N VAL A 77 -15.00 21.82 -17.86
CA VAL A 77 -14.30 22.92 -18.55
C VAL A 77 -14.94 23.12 -19.93
N ILE A 78 -15.47 24.32 -20.18
CA ILE A 78 -16.12 24.68 -21.44
C ILE A 78 -15.12 25.31 -22.40
N SER A 79 -14.33 26.26 -21.90
CA SER A 79 -13.33 26.97 -22.70
C SER A 79 -12.25 27.56 -21.79
N ILE A 80 -11.06 27.73 -22.37
CA ILE A 80 -9.98 28.52 -21.79
C ILE A 80 -10.18 29.96 -22.28
N ILE A 81 -10.32 30.90 -21.36
CA ILE A 81 -10.52 32.34 -21.66
C ILE A 81 -9.18 33.00 -21.93
N ASP A 82 -8.21 32.76 -21.05
CA ASP A 82 -6.87 33.30 -21.15
C ASP A 82 -5.88 32.40 -20.39
N GLU A 83 -4.62 32.45 -20.80
CA GLU A 83 -3.52 31.75 -20.17
C GLU A 83 -2.33 32.69 -20.04
N THR A 84 -1.87 32.89 -18.80
CA THR A 84 -0.72 33.73 -18.53
C THR A 84 0.37 32.91 -17.84
N PRO A 85 1.63 32.96 -18.31
CA PRO A 85 2.72 32.39 -17.54
C PRO A 85 2.82 33.12 -16.21
N LEU A 86 2.95 32.39 -15.10
CA LEU A 86 3.38 33.02 -13.86
C LEU A 86 4.85 33.42 -14.05
N SER A 87 5.10 34.69 -14.37
CA SER A 87 6.45 35.23 -14.43
C SER A 87 7.06 35.20 -13.03
N GLY A 88 8.11 34.39 -12.85
CA GLY A 88 8.82 34.24 -11.59
C GLY A 88 9.53 35.51 -11.15
N ASP A 89 8.84 36.35 -10.40
CA ASP A 89 9.48 37.20 -9.40
C ASP A 89 9.55 36.39 -8.10
N PHE A 90 10.76 36.05 -7.68
CA PHE A 90 11.21 35.56 -6.36
C PHE A 90 11.89 34.19 -6.24
N PHE A 91 11.66 33.15 -7.07
CA PHE A 91 12.45 31.90 -6.96
C PHE A 91 12.73 31.17 -8.29
N ASP A 92 14.04 31.12 -8.62
CA ASP A 92 14.82 30.15 -9.42
C ASP A 92 14.46 29.82 -10.90
N VAL A 93 15.49 29.92 -11.75
CA VAL A 93 15.49 29.97 -13.23
C VAL A 93 15.56 28.56 -13.84
N ARG A 94 14.80 27.59 -13.33
CA ARG A 94 14.72 26.26 -13.96
C ARG A 94 13.26 25.85 -14.17
N HIS A 95 12.71 26.36 -15.27
CA HIS A 95 11.42 26.05 -15.92
C HIS A 95 10.23 26.90 -15.48
N ASN A 96 9.97 27.99 -16.23
CA ASN A 96 8.72 28.77 -16.21
C ASN A 96 7.57 27.95 -16.86
N ASP A 97 7.28 26.77 -16.32
CA ASP A 97 6.25 25.87 -16.86
C ASP A 97 4.89 26.06 -16.17
N LEU A 98 4.81 26.94 -15.17
CA LEU A 98 3.58 27.27 -14.45
C LEU A 98 2.76 28.31 -15.23
N MET A 99 1.54 27.93 -15.55
CA MET A 99 0.54 28.74 -16.24
C MET A 99 -0.64 28.98 -15.32
N ARG A 100 -1.11 30.23 -15.29
CA ARG A 100 -2.40 30.62 -14.74
C ARG A 100 -3.41 30.53 -15.87
N GLN A 101 -4.34 29.60 -15.76
CA GLN A 101 -5.45 29.42 -16.69
C GLN A 101 -6.71 30.07 -16.12
N HIS A 102 -7.34 30.97 -16.89
CA HIS A 102 -8.68 31.44 -16.62
C HIS A 102 -9.68 30.58 -17.39
N LEU A 103 -10.40 29.73 -16.68
CA LEU A 103 -11.25 28.70 -17.27
C LEU A 103 -12.72 29.04 -17.07
N GLN A 104 -13.52 28.92 -18.13
CA GLN A 104 -14.97 28.92 -17.99
C GLN A 104 -15.44 27.49 -17.68
N ILE A 105 -16.05 27.30 -16.53
CA ILE A 105 -16.51 26.00 -16.04
C ILE A 105 -18.02 26.02 -15.90
N GLU A 106 -18.66 24.93 -16.33
CA GLU A 106 -20.10 24.69 -16.12
C GLU A 106 -20.28 23.64 -15.02
N ILE A 107 -21.06 23.96 -14.00
CA ILE A 107 -21.35 23.03 -12.89
C ILE A 107 -22.36 21.97 -13.36
N ILE A 108 -22.07 20.71 -13.08
CA ILE A 108 -22.87 19.56 -13.52
C ILE A 108 -23.81 19.08 -12.41
N ASP A 109 -23.41 19.23 -11.14
CA ASP A 109 -24.15 18.75 -9.99
C ASP A 109 -25.22 19.74 -9.51
N LYS A 110 -26.32 19.21 -8.96
CA LYS A 110 -27.38 20.00 -8.32
C LYS A 110 -26.93 20.46 -6.91
N PRO A 111 -27.40 21.62 -6.40
CA PRO A 111 -28.44 22.50 -6.96
C PRO A 111 -27.94 23.52 -8.01
N TYR A 112 -26.62 23.69 -8.17
CA TYR A 112 -26.03 24.74 -9.01
C TYR A 112 -25.85 24.35 -10.48
N GLN A 113 -26.53 23.29 -10.93
CA GLN A 113 -26.39 22.72 -12.27
C GLN A 113 -26.65 23.76 -13.36
N GLY A 114 -25.77 23.81 -14.36
CA GLY A 114 -25.86 24.71 -15.51
C GLY A 114 -25.32 26.13 -15.25
N GLN A 115 -24.94 26.46 -14.01
CA GLN A 115 -24.26 27.72 -13.74
C GLN A 115 -22.85 27.71 -14.35
N ARG A 116 -22.49 28.81 -15.00
CA ARG A 116 -21.16 29.03 -15.57
C ARG A 116 -20.39 30.02 -14.73
N LYS A 117 -19.18 29.64 -14.35
CA LYS A 117 -18.29 30.45 -13.52
C LYS A 117 -16.91 30.49 -14.16
N ILE A 118 -16.25 31.63 -13.99
CA ILE A 118 -14.86 31.79 -14.39
C ILE A 118 -14.03 31.46 -13.17
N VAL A 119 -13.11 30.53 -13.32
CA VAL A 119 -12.24 30.07 -12.23
C VAL A 119 -10.80 30.21 -12.67
N GLU A 120 -9.98 30.73 -11.78
CA GLU A 120 -8.54 30.75 -11.94
C GLU A 120 -7.96 29.42 -11.47
N HIS A 121 -7.12 28.80 -12.29
CA HIS A 121 -6.43 27.56 -11.98
C HIS A 121 -4.95 27.70 -12.31
N THR A 122 -4.08 27.35 -11.38
CA THR A 122 -2.64 27.30 -11.64
C THR A 122 -2.23 25.87 -11.95
N ALA A 123 -1.60 25.67 -13.09
CA ALA A 123 -1.16 24.35 -13.54
C ALA A 123 0.20 24.44 -14.21
N SER A 124 0.98 23.36 -14.11
CA SER A 124 2.18 23.22 -14.94
C SER A 124 1.85 22.55 -16.27
N ILE A 125 2.49 23.01 -17.34
CA ILE A 125 2.40 22.36 -18.67
C ILE A 125 3.10 21.00 -18.67
N THR A 126 4.20 20.87 -17.91
CA THR A 126 5.10 19.71 -17.98
C THR A 126 5.05 18.85 -16.73
N ASN A 127 4.69 19.42 -15.58
CA ASN A 127 4.73 18.75 -14.29
C ASN A 127 3.34 18.60 -13.65
N PRO A 128 2.65 17.45 -13.82
CA PRO A 128 1.31 17.25 -13.28
C PRO A 128 1.23 17.30 -11.74
N PHE A 129 2.38 17.26 -11.03
CA PHE A 129 2.43 17.43 -9.57
C PHE A 129 2.22 18.90 -9.13
N GLN A 130 2.41 19.87 -10.02
CA GLN A 130 2.18 21.29 -9.76
C GLN A 130 0.85 21.79 -10.34
N GLY A 131 -0.16 20.91 -10.35
CA GLY A 131 -1.46 21.17 -10.95
C GLY A 131 -1.54 20.64 -12.38
N VAL A 132 -2.64 19.95 -12.68
CA VAL A 132 -2.87 19.37 -14.01
C VAL A 132 -3.36 20.46 -14.96
N TYR A 133 -2.70 20.60 -16.11
CA TYR A 133 -3.13 21.49 -17.18
C TYR A 133 -4.47 21.01 -17.76
N LEU A 134 -5.46 21.90 -17.78
CA LEU A 134 -6.83 21.56 -18.16
C LEU A 134 -7.16 21.98 -19.58
N VAL A 135 -7.94 21.16 -20.28
CA VAL A 135 -8.42 21.44 -21.63
C VAL A 135 -9.96 21.44 -21.70
N PRO A 136 -10.54 22.14 -22.70
CA PRO A 136 -11.98 22.10 -22.93
C PRO A 136 -12.50 20.66 -23.06
N GLY A 137 -13.53 20.32 -22.28
CA GLY A 137 -14.10 18.99 -22.21
C GLY A 137 -13.74 18.22 -20.95
N ASP A 138 -12.69 18.61 -20.23
CA ASP A 138 -12.27 17.97 -18.98
C ASP A 138 -13.34 18.13 -17.90
N LYS A 139 -13.44 17.08 -17.07
CA LYS A 139 -14.31 17.08 -15.89
C LYS A 139 -13.44 17.29 -14.66
N VAL A 140 -13.86 18.23 -13.82
CA VAL A 140 -13.10 18.66 -12.65
C VAL A 140 -13.94 18.58 -11.37
N VAL A 141 -13.28 18.37 -10.26
CA VAL A 141 -13.82 18.52 -8.91
C VAL A 141 -13.60 19.97 -8.49
N LEU A 142 -14.70 20.60 -8.08
CA LEU A 142 -14.76 21.98 -7.65
C LEU A 142 -14.95 22.00 -6.14
N TYR A 143 -14.15 22.82 -5.46
CA TYR A 143 -14.37 23.21 -4.08
C TYR A 143 -15.06 24.58 -4.07
N GLY A 144 -16.21 24.67 -3.44
CA GLY A 144 -17.06 25.85 -3.44
C GLY A 144 -17.31 26.38 -2.03
N VAL A 145 -17.26 27.71 -1.88
CA VAL A 145 -17.61 28.40 -0.63
C VAL A 145 -19.00 29.03 -0.77
N LEU A 146 -19.89 28.70 0.15
CA LEU A 146 -21.25 29.22 0.18
C LEU A 146 -21.37 30.44 1.12
N ASP A 147 -22.23 31.40 0.73
CA ASP A 147 -22.67 32.47 1.63
C ASP A 147 -23.73 31.99 2.64
N GLN A 148 -24.17 32.90 3.52
CA GLN A 148 -25.22 32.64 4.51
C GLN A 148 -26.60 32.29 3.91
N ASN A 149 -26.78 32.46 2.59
CA ASN A 149 -28.01 32.19 1.86
C ASN A 149 -27.88 30.98 0.91
N ASP A 150 -26.86 30.12 1.12
CA ASP A 150 -26.54 28.98 0.26
C ASP A 150 -26.30 29.37 -1.21
N ASN A 151 -25.73 30.55 -1.48
CA ASN A 151 -25.25 30.91 -2.81
C ASN A 151 -23.75 30.69 -2.93
N LEU A 152 -23.35 30.17 -4.09
CA LEU A 152 -21.97 29.88 -4.42
C LEU A 152 -21.20 31.17 -4.74
N GLN A 153 -20.37 31.62 -3.79
CA GLN A 153 -19.53 32.81 -3.96
C GLN A 153 -18.26 32.49 -4.72
N GLU A 154 -17.39 31.68 -4.11
CA GLU A 154 -16.07 31.35 -4.65
C GLU A 154 -16.01 29.88 -5.04
N ILE A 155 -15.27 29.58 -6.10
CA ILE A 155 -15.07 28.24 -6.62
C ILE A 155 -13.61 28.08 -7.00
N TYR A 156 -13.03 26.98 -6.56
CA TYR A 156 -11.67 26.59 -6.85
C TYR A 156 -11.67 25.20 -7.50
N ILE A 157 -10.77 24.99 -8.45
CA ILE A 157 -10.54 23.65 -8.99
C ILE A 157 -9.62 22.90 -8.04
N GLN A 158 -10.05 21.73 -7.61
CA GLN A 158 -9.26 20.89 -6.69
C GLN A 158 -8.57 19.73 -7.40
N ASP A 159 -9.27 19.00 -8.26
CA ASP A 159 -8.71 17.85 -8.99
C ASP A 159 -9.54 17.50 -10.25
N LEU A 160 -9.10 16.50 -11.01
CA LEU A 160 -9.81 15.91 -12.14
C LEU A 160 -10.78 14.80 -11.70
N VAL A 161 -11.92 14.69 -12.39
CA VAL A 161 -12.87 13.58 -12.21
C VAL A 161 -12.36 12.34 -12.96
N ARG A 162 -11.71 11.41 -12.25
CA ARG A 162 -11.12 10.18 -12.82
C ARG A 162 -12.00 8.93 -12.72
N GLU A 163 -13.20 9.05 -12.15
CA GLU A 163 -14.08 7.91 -11.83
C GLU A 163 -14.41 7.02 -13.04
N ARG A 164 -14.58 7.60 -14.23
CA ARG A 164 -14.97 6.85 -15.44
C ARG A 164 -13.87 5.90 -15.92
N SER A 165 -12.62 6.34 -15.91
CA SER A 165 -11.47 5.53 -16.35
C SER A 165 -11.22 4.39 -15.36
N VAL A 166 -11.30 4.68 -14.06
CA VAL A 166 -11.18 3.68 -13.00
C VAL A 166 -12.33 2.67 -13.07
N PHE A 167 -13.56 3.13 -13.32
CA PHE A 167 -14.73 2.26 -13.48
C PHE A 167 -14.54 1.26 -14.63
N TRP A 168 -14.06 1.69 -15.80
CA TRP A 168 -13.85 0.78 -16.93
C TRP A 168 -12.77 -0.28 -16.64
N LEU A 169 -11.70 0.10 -15.94
CA LEU A 169 -10.68 -0.84 -15.52
C LEU A 169 -11.25 -1.87 -14.54
N ALA A 170 -11.96 -1.41 -13.51
CA ALA A 170 -12.61 -2.27 -12.53
C ALA A 170 -13.67 -3.19 -13.17
N PHE A 171 -14.48 -2.66 -14.08
CA PHE A 171 -15.48 -3.43 -14.83
C PHE A 171 -14.81 -4.52 -15.68
N THR A 172 -13.74 -4.18 -16.39
CA THR A 172 -13.00 -5.15 -17.22
C THR A 172 -12.39 -6.25 -16.36
N PHE A 173 -11.80 -5.90 -15.22
CA PHE A 173 -11.27 -6.87 -14.26
C PHE A 173 -12.36 -7.83 -13.75
N VAL A 174 -13.50 -7.29 -13.32
CA VAL A 174 -14.65 -8.08 -12.87
C VAL A 174 -15.18 -8.97 -14.00
N ALA A 175 -15.33 -8.44 -15.21
CA ALA A 175 -15.81 -9.20 -16.36
C ALA A 175 -14.89 -10.39 -16.68
N ILE A 176 -13.57 -10.18 -16.67
CA ILE A 176 -12.58 -11.26 -16.87
C ILE A 176 -12.69 -12.31 -15.77
N LEU A 177 -12.80 -11.92 -14.51
CA LEU A 177 -12.97 -12.87 -13.40
C LEU A 177 -14.25 -13.69 -13.51
N LEU A 178 -15.35 -13.08 -13.97
CA LEU A 178 -16.61 -13.80 -14.16
C LEU A 178 -16.55 -14.75 -15.34
N VAL A 179 -15.96 -14.33 -16.46
CA VAL A 179 -15.84 -15.16 -17.68
C VAL A 179 -14.89 -16.34 -17.44
N LEU A 180 -13.74 -16.13 -16.82
CA LEU A 180 -12.74 -17.18 -16.59
C LEU A 180 -13.02 -18.01 -15.33
N GLY A 181 -13.52 -17.38 -14.27
CA GLY A 181 -13.72 -18.00 -12.96
C GLY A 181 -15.14 -18.50 -12.68
N GLY A 182 -16.14 -18.12 -13.49
CA GLY A 182 -17.54 -18.48 -13.27
C GLY A 182 -18.04 -18.15 -11.86
N LEU A 183 -18.72 -19.11 -11.21
CA LEU A 183 -19.21 -18.95 -9.82
C LEU A 183 -18.07 -18.75 -8.81
N LYS A 184 -16.88 -19.30 -9.06
CA LYS A 184 -15.71 -19.07 -8.19
C LYS A 184 -15.15 -17.65 -8.36
N GLY A 185 -15.27 -17.10 -9.57
CA GLY A 185 -14.97 -15.69 -9.87
C GLY A 185 -15.83 -14.74 -9.05
N LEU A 186 -17.14 -15.02 -8.92
CA LEU A 186 -18.03 -14.27 -8.01
C LEU A 186 -17.55 -14.32 -6.55
N GLY A 187 -17.10 -15.49 -6.09
CA GLY A 187 -16.50 -15.63 -4.76
C GLY A 187 -15.28 -14.71 -4.57
N ALA A 188 -14.36 -14.69 -5.54
CA ALA A 188 -13.16 -13.84 -5.50
C ALA A 188 -13.51 -12.34 -5.47
N ILE A 189 -14.46 -11.90 -6.29
CA ILE A 189 -14.96 -10.51 -6.29
C ILE A 189 -15.57 -10.16 -4.93
N SER A 190 -16.39 -11.07 -4.38
CA SER A 190 -17.02 -10.89 -3.07
C SER A 190 -15.98 -10.76 -1.95
N THR A 191 -14.86 -11.49 -2.03
CA THR A 191 -13.75 -11.37 -1.08
C THR A 191 -13.16 -9.96 -1.08
N VAL A 192 -12.87 -9.42 -2.26
CA VAL A 192 -12.28 -8.07 -2.41
C VAL A 192 -13.24 -7.01 -1.88
N VAL A 193 -14.51 -7.10 -2.28
CA VAL A 193 -15.56 -6.17 -1.80
C VAL A 193 -15.73 -6.27 -0.29
N LEU A 194 -15.83 -7.48 0.27
CA LEU A 194 -15.96 -7.69 1.71
C LEU A 194 -14.77 -7.09 2.47
N THR A 195 -13.55 -7.30 1.97
CA THR A 195 -12.34 -6.75 2.59
C THR A 195 -12.39 -5.22 2.57
N GLY A 196 -12.70 -4.62 1.42
CA GLY A 196 -12.83 -3.17 1.30
C GLY A 196 -13.91 -2.59 2.22
N LEU A 197 -15.08 -3.24 2.32
CA LEU A 197 -16.16 -2.83 3.21
C LEU A 197 -15.75 -2.91 4.69
N LEU A 198 -15.07 -3.98 5.10
CA LEU A 198 -14.59 -4.11 6.48
C LEU A 198 -13.49 -3.09 6.79
N LEU A 199 -12.62 -2.75 5.85
CA LEU A 199 -11.66 -1.68 6.05
C LEU A 199 -12.35 -0.33 6.21
N TRP A 200 -13.25 0.01 5.29
CA TRP A 200 -13.90 1.33 5.23
C TRP A 200 -14.91 1.57 6.35
N PHE A 201 -15.78 0.59 6.64
CA PHE A 201 -16.89 0.75 7.58
C PHE A 201 -16.60 0.22 8.98
N PHE A 202 -15.56 -0.60 9.15
CA PHE A 202 -15.24 -1.20 10.45
C PHE A 202 -13.86 -0.78 10.96
N LEU A 203 -12.77 -1.08 10.25
CA LEU A 203 -11.42 -0.84 10.74
C LEU A 203 -11.11 0.65 10.88
N LEU A 204 -11.27 1.43 9.80
CA LEU A 204 -10.92 2.86 9.81
C LEU A 204 -11.74 3.65 10.86
N PRO A 205 -13.08 3.51 10.94
CA PRO A 205 -13.85 4.19 11.98
C PRO A 205 -13.48 3.74 13.39
N ALA A 206 -13.20 2.44 13.61
CA ALA A 206 -12.79 1.95 14.93
C ALA A 206 -11.43 2.53 15.35
N VAL A 207 -10.47 2.62 14.44
CA VAL A 207 -9.16 3.23 14.70
C VAL A 207 -9.29 4.72 15.02
N LEU A 208 -10.17 5.45 14.30
CA LEU A 208 -10.48 6.85 14.60
C LEU A 208 -11.18 7.05 15.96
N GLN A 209 -11.80 6.00 16.51
CA GLN A 209 -12.36 6.00 17.87
C GLN A 209 -11.32 5.61 18.95
N GLY A 210 -10.04 5.45 18.57
CA GLY A 210 -8.95 5.05 19.47
C GLY A 210 -8.83 3.54 19.68
N PHE A 211 -9.52 2.71 18.90
CA PHE A 211 -9.34 1.26 18.97
C PHE A 211 -7.96 0.86 18.46
N ASN A 212 -7.34 -0.15 19.10
CA ASN A 212 -6.02 -0.62 18.72
C ASN A 212 -6.06 -1.20 17.27
N PRO A 213 -5.31 -0.60 16.32
CA PRO A 213 -5.38 -1.01 14.92
C PRO A 213 -4.93 -2.45 14.67
N LEU A 214 -3.96 -2.97 15.45
CA LEU A 214 -3.46 -4.34 15.32
C LEU A 214 -4.56 -5.35 15.58
N TRP A 215 -5.29 -5.21 16.70
CA TRP A 215 -6.41 -6.09 17.03
C TRP A 215 -7.56 -5.95 16.04
N GLY A 216 -7.81 -4.73 15.55
CA GLY A 216 -8.80 -4.47 14.50
C GLY A 216 -8.46 -5.24 13.23
N ALA A 217 -7.20 -5.20 12.80
CA ALA A 217 -6.74 -5.90 11.62
C ALA A 217 -6.77 -7.43 11.78
N VAL A 218 -6.41 -7.97 12.96
CA VAL A 218 -6.55 -9.41 13.25
C VAL A 218 -8.02 -9.84 13.11
N LEU A 219 -8.94 -9.05 13.66
CA LEU A 219 -10.37 -9.33 13.58
C LEU A 219 -10.88 -9.27 12.12
N VAL A 220 -10.50 -8.25 11.36
CA VAL A 220 -10.83 -8.15 9.92
C VAL A 220 -10.27 -9.35 9.15
N CYS A 221 -9.00 -9.70 9.35
CA CYS A 221 -8.37 -10.85 8.70
C CYS A 221 -9.10 -12.16 9.04
N ALA A 222 -9.54 -12.32 10.29
CA ALA A 222 -10.31 -13.48 10.72
C ALA A 222 -11.70 -13.51 10.07
N ILE A 223 -12.44 -12.40 10.08
CA ILE A 223 -13.77 -12.31 9.46
C ILE A 223 -13.67 -12.58 7.96
N VAL A 224 -12.74 -11.91 7.26
CA VAL A 224 -12.49 -12.13 5.83
C VAL A 224 -12.19 -13.61 5.61
N SER A 225 -11.23 -14.20 6.32
CA SER A 225 -10.89 -15.62 6.15
C SER A 225 -12.09 -16.54 6.38
N ILE A 226 -12.87 -16.32 7.44
CA ILE A 226 -14.02 -17.18 7.80
C ILE A 226 -15.14 -17.08 6.78
N VAL A 227 -15.42 -15.88 6.25
CA VAL A 227 -16.55 -15.64 5.34
C VAL A 227 -16.17 -15.93 3.89
N SER A 228 -15.00 -15.46 3.44
CA SER A 228 -14.60 -15.52 2.04
C SER A 228 -14.11 -16.90 1.61
N THR A 229 -13.36 -17.60 2.47
CA THR A 229 -12.79 -18.91 2.13
C THR A 229 -13.88 -19.94 1.78
N PRO A 230 -14.99 -20.06 2.53
CA PRO A 230 -16.12 -20.92 2.15
C PRO A 230 -16.87 -20.45 0.90
N MET A 231 -16.97 -19.14 0.63
CA MET A 231 -17.62 -18.62 -0.58
C MET A 231 -16.88 -19.08 -1.84
N VAL A 232 -15.55 -19.14 -1.80
CA VAL A 232 -14.73 -19.55 -2.96
C VAL A 232 -14.63 -21.07 -3.09
N ALA A 233 -14.39 -21.78 -1.98
CA ALA A 233 -14.03 -23.20 -1.99
C ALA A 233 -15.13 -24.17 -1.51
N GLY A 234 -16.28 -23.63 -1.09
CA GLY A 234 -17.36 -24.35 -0.43
C GLY A 234 -17.07 -24.63 1.05
N LEU A 235 -18.11 -24.94 1.82
CA LEU A 235 -18.01 -25.25 3.23
C LEU A 235 -17.57 -26.71 3.43
N ASN A 236 -16.28 -26.91 3.72
CA ASN A 236 -15.66 -28.24 3.82
C ASN A 236 -14.54 -28.26 4.87
N ARG A 237 -14.10 -29.47 5.27
CA ARG A 237 -12.97 -29.63 6.21
C ARG A 237 -11.66 -29.02 5.71
N LYS A 238 -11.44 -29.02 4.38
CA LYS A 238 -10.29 -28.35 3.75
C LYS A 238 -10.30 -26.84 4.01
N THR A 239 -11.50 -26.25 3.92
CA THR A 239 -11.73 -24.81 4.08
C THR A 239 -11.48 -24.42 5.52
N LEU A 240 -11.93 -25.24 6.48
CA LEU A 240 -11.63 -25.02 7.90
C LEU A 240 -10.12 -25.08 8.19
N ALA A 241 -9.41 -26.06 7.61
CA ALA A 241 -7.96 -26.14 7.77
C ALA A 241 -7.23 -24.93 7.18
N ALA A 242 -7.66 -24.46 5.99
CA ALA A 242 -7.12 -23.27 5.35
C ALA A 242 -7.38 -22.00 6.20
N ILE A 243 -8.58 -21.84 6.76
CA ILE A 243 -8.93 -20.72 7.63
C ILE A 243 -8.03 -20.69 8.87
N ILE A 244 -7.87 -21.82 9.56
CA ILE A 244 -7.03 -21.89 10.78
C ILE A 244 -5.58 -21.58 10.45
N GLY A 245 -5.06 -22.14 9.35
CA GLY A 245 -3.73 -21.86 8.85
C GLY A 245 -3.52 -20.39 8.50
N THR A 246 -4.52 -19.77 7.87
CA THR A 246 -4.47 -18.35 7.48
C THR A 246 -4.46 -17.43 8.67
N ILE A 247 -5.41 -17.60 9.60
CA ILE A 247 -5.50 -16.79 10.82
C ILE A 247 -4.21 -16.92 11.62
N SER A 248 -3.69 -18.14 11.77
CA SER A 248 -2.46 -18.37 12.52
C SER A 248 -1.24 -17.76 11.82
N GLY A 249 -1.12 -17.91 10.50
CA GLY A 249 -0.02 -17.34 9.72
C GLY A 249 0.00 -15.82 9.74
N VAL A 250 -1.15 -15.19 9.54
CA VAL A 250 -1.33 -13.73 9.62
C VAL A 250 -1.04 -13.24 11.03
N PHE A 251 -1.56 -13.91 12.06
CA PHE A 251 -1.28 -13.55 13.45
C PHE A 251 0.22 -13.63 13.78
N ILE A 252 0.92 -14.67 13.32
CA ILE A 252 2.38 -14.79 13.48
C ILE A 252 3.12 -13.67 12.73
N ALA A 253 2.70 -13.31 11.51
CA ALA A 253 3.27 -12.17 10.78
C ALA A 253 3.14 -10.88 11.59
N GLY A 254 1.98 -10.62 12.19
CA GLY A 254 1.75 -9.45 13.04
C GLY A 254 2.65 -9.40 14.26
N ILE A 255 2.79 -10.52 14.97
CA ILE A 255 3.68 -10.61 16.14
C ILE A 255 5.13 -10.34 15.73
N LEU A 256 5.59 -10.95 14.63
CA LEU A 256 6.96 -10.75 14.15
C LEU A 256 7.20 -9.32 13.68
N ALA A 257 6.25 -8.72 12.96
CA ALA A 257 6.33 -7.33 12.55
C ALA A 257 6.37 -6.40 13.76
N TYR A 258 5.49 -6.62 14.74
CA TYR A 258 5.44 -5.86 16.00
C TYR A 258 6.76 -5.96 16.77
N TYR A 259 7.27 -7.17 16.95
CA TYR A 259 8.52 -7.40 17.67
C TYR A 259 9.71 -6.78 16.95
N ALA A 260 9.86 -7.02 15.65
CA ALA A 260 10.95 -6.45 14.86
C ALA A 260 10.86 -4.92 14.82
N GLY A 261 9.65 -4.38 14.65
CA GLY A 261 9.42 -2.94 14.61
C GLY A 261 9.69 -2.26 15.95
N PHE A 262 9.30 -2.89 17.06
CA PHE A 262 9.62 -2.41 18.40
C PHE A 262 11.13 -2.35 18.63
N GLN A 263 11.86 -3.39 18.25
CA GLN A 263 13.32 -3.45 18.40
C GLN A 263 14.04 -2.44 17.50
N ALA A 264 13.55 -2.24 16.28
CA ALA A 264 14.05 -1.24 15.34
C ALA A 264 13.61 0.20 15.68
N ARG A 265 12.71 0.36 16.66
CA ARG A 265 12.11 1.63 17.09
C ARG A 265 11.41 2.40 15.97
N ILE A 266 10.91 1.71 14.96
CA ILE A 266 10.30 2.34 13.79
C ILE A 266 8.90 2.88 14.07
N VAL A 267 8.49 3.90 13.32
CA VAL A 267 7.09 4.36 13.25
C VAL A 267 6.41 3.71 12.05
N GLY A 268 7.09 3.69 10.90
CA GLY A 268 6.65 2.97 9.70
C GLY A 268 5.54 3.65 8.90
N ILE A 269 5.34 4.95 9.12
CA ILE A 269 4.45 5.82 8.33
C ILE A 269 5.27 6.97 7.77
N GLU A 270 4.98 7.39 6.55
CA GLU A 270 5.62 8.53 5.90
C GLU A 270 5.35 9.84 6.66
N PHE A 271 6.39 10.67 6.78
CA PHE A 271 6.37 11.89 7.60
C PHE A 271 5.23 12.85 7.22
N ASP A 272 4.92 12.95 5.93
CA ASP A 272 3.85 13.81 5.43
C ASP A 272 2.48 13.36 5.94
N TYR A 273 2.25 12.06 6.03
CA TYR A 273 1.02 11.53 6.65
C TYR A 273 1.04 11.66 8.17
N ILE A 274 2.19 11.55 8.83
CA ILE A 274 2.27 11.69 10.29
C ILE A 274 1.72 13.06 10.72
N ASN A 275 2.16 14.15 10.07
CA ASN A 275 1.69 15.49 10.42
C ASN A 275 0.18 15.64 10.20
N LEU A 276 -0.36 15.09 9.10
CA LEU A 276 -1.80 15.13 8.84
C LEU A 276 -2.60 14.29 9.84
N LEU A 277 -2.11 13.11 10.19
CA LEU A 277 -2.76 12.19 11.13
C LEU A 277 -2.72 12.70 12.58
N LEU A 278 -1.66 13.42 12.98
CA LEU A 278 -1.55 14.01 14.31
C LEU A 278 -2.42 15.27 14.48
N ASN A 279 -2.84 15.90 13.38
CA ASN A 279 -3.68 17.10 13.37
C ASN A 279 -5.15 16.79 13.00
N ILE A 280 -5.60 15.55 13.20
CA ILE A 280 -7.01 15.21 12.99
C ILE A 280 -7.88 15.94 14.04
N PRO A 281 -8.96 16.62 13.63
CA PRO A 281 -9.89 17.25 14.56
C PRO A 281 -10.52 16.24 15.53
N GLY A 282 -10.57 16.58 16.83
CA GLY A 282 -11.36 15.85 17.83
C GLY A 282 -10.60 14.96 18.83
N ASP A 283 -9.44 15.40 19.34
CA ASP A 283 -8.65 14.70 20.40
C ASP A 283 -8.44 13.20 20.14
N VAL A 284 -8.27 12.81 18.87
CA VAL A 284 -8.07 11.41 18.49
C VAL A 284 -6.63 11.00 18.77
N THR A 285 -6.45 10.03 19.66
CA THR A 285 -5.14 9.42 19.91
C THR A 285 -4.91 8.24 18.98
N LEU A 286 -4.03 8.41 17.98
CA LEU A 286 -3.72 7.37 16.99
C LEU A 286 -2.43 6.62 17.32
N ASP A 287 -2.53 5.30 17.37
CA ASP A 287 -1.37 4.40 17.40
C ASP A 287 -0.83 4.18 15.97
N LEU A 288 0.05 5.10 15.53
CA LEU A 288 0.67 5.07 14.20
C LEU A 288 1.44 3.77 13.93
N ARG A 289 2.12 3.22 14.95
CA ARG A 289 2.81 1.93 14.85
C ARG A 289 1.82 0.79 14.65
N GLY A 290 0.72 0.81 15.43
CA GLY A 290 -0.40 -0.11 15.27
C GLY A 290 -0.95 -0.10 13.85
N VAL A 291 -1.11 1.08 13.24
CA VAL A 291 -1.58 1.23 11.84
C VAL A 291 -0.59 0.58 10.86
N PHE A 292 0.71 0.78 11.03
CA PHE A 292 1.71 0.11 10.21
C PHE A 292 1.59 -1.43 10.31
N PHE A 293 1.50 -1.99 11.52
CA PHE A 293 1.39 -3.44 11.71
C PHE A 293 0.06 -3.99 11.19
N ALA A 294 -1.04 -3.25 11.34
CA ALA A 294 -2.32 -3.56 10.71
C ALA A 294 -2.19 -3.67 9.18
N GLY A 295 -1.46 -2.76 8.56
CA GLY A 295 -1.14 -2.79 7.14
C GLY A 295 -0.37 -4.07 6.73
N VAL A 296 0.59 -4.52 7.53
CA VAL A 296 1.33 -5.78 7.29
C VAL A 296 0.39 -7.00 7.30
N LEU A 297 -0.54 -7.06 8.27
CA LEU A 297 -1.52 -8.14 8.38
C LEU A 297 -2.45 -8.19 7.16
N ILE A 298 -3.01 -7.04 6.79
CA ILE A 298 -3.96 -6.92 5.68
C ILE A 298 -3.25 -7.20 4.34
N GLY A 299 -2.05 -6.67 4.15
CA GLY A 299 -1.28 -6.86 2.93
C GLY A 299 -0.83 -8.32 2.72
N SER A 300 -0.56 -9.05 3.79
CA SER A 300 -0.16 -10.47 3.72
C SER A 300 -1.35 -11.44 3.63
N LEU A 301 -2.55 -11.04 4.06
CA LEU A 301 -3.74 -11.89 4.15
C LEU A 301 -4.03 -12.67 2.87
N GLY A 302 -4.03 -12.00 1.72
CA GLY A 302 -4.36 -12.64 0.44
C GLY A 302 -3.39 -13.77 0.08
N ALA A 303 -2.08 -13.50 0.16
CA ALA A 303 -1.06 -14.50 -0.14
C ALA A 303 -1.09 -15.70 0.83
N VAL A 304 -1.36 -15.45 2.12
CA VAL A 304 -1.50 -16.50 3.12
C VAL A 304 -2.76 -17.34 2.87
N MET A 305 -3.89 -16.69 2.57
CA MET A 305 -5.17 -17.35 2.28
C MET A 305 -5.06 -18.28 1.07
N ASP A 306 -4.44 -17.83 -0.02
CA ASP A 306 -4.24 -18.61 -1.24
C ASP A 306 -3.31 -19.80 -1.01
N THR A 307 -2.25 -19.60 -0.22
CA THR A 307 -1.31 -20.67 0.14
C THR A 307 -1.98 -21.74 1.00
N GLY A 308 -2.72 -21.32 2.03
CA GLY A 308 -3.47 -22.21 2.91
C GLY A 308 -4.51 -23.02 2.13
N MET A 309 -5.25 -22.37 1.23
CA MET A 309 -6.22 -23.06 0.37
C MET A 309 -5.55 -24.07 -0.56
N SER A 310 -4.44 -23.69 -1.20
CA SER A 310 -3.71 -24.57 -2.13
C SER A 310 -3.22 -25.84 -1.43
N VAL A 311 -2.57 -25.70 -0.27
CA VAL A 311 -2.08 -26.84 0.52
C VAL A 311 -3.24 -27.71 1.00
N ALA A 312 -4.28 -27.13 1.62
CA ALA A 312 -5.43 -27.89 2.11
C ALA A 312 -6.18 -28.60 0.97
N SER A 313 -6.24 -27.97 -0.21
CA SER A 313 -6.87 -28.54 -1.41
C SER A 313 -6.13 -29.77 -1.90
N SER A 314 -4.81 -29.68 -2.09
CA SER A 314 -3.98 -30.82 -2.52
C SER A 314 -4.00 -31.96 -1.51
N MET A 315 -3.94 -31.67 -0.21
CA MET A 315 -3.99 -32.70 0.83
C MET A 315 -5.29 -33.50 0.82
N ARG A 316 -6.42 -32.83 0.59
CA ARG A 316 -7.71 -33.52 0.44
C ARG A 316 -7.72 -34.43 -0.78
N GLU A 317 -7.13 -34.03 -1.90
CA GLU A 317 -7.03 -34.88 -3.10
C GLU A 317 -6.15 -36.10 -2.85
N ILE A 318 -5.00 -35.92 -2.17
CA ILE A 318 -4.13 -37.02 -1.76
C ILE A 318 -4.85 -37.99 -0.82
N ALA A 319 -5.59 -37.47 0.17
CA ALA A 319 -6.36 -38.29 1.10
C ALA A 319 -7.53 -39.02 0.42
N ALA A 320 -8.15 -38.41 -0.60
CA ALA A 320 -9.20 -39.05 -1.38
C ALA A 320 -8.64 -40.15 -2.30
N ALA A 321 -7.45 -39.95 -2.88
CA ALA A 321 -6.79 -40.91 -3.75
C ALA A 321 -6.23 -42.13 -2.97
N ASN A 322 -5.78 -41.93 -1.73
CA ASN A 322 -5.30 -43.02 -0.87
C ASN A 322 -6.03 -43.03 0.50
N PRO A 323 -7.16 -43.74 0.61
CA PRO A 323 -7.92 -43.82 1.85
C PRO A 323 -7.20 -44.49 3.04
N LYS A 324 -6.08 -45.19 2.79
CA LYS A 324 -5.27 -45.85 3.82
C LYS A 324 -4.07 -45.01 4.28
N ILE A 325 -3.92 -43.79 3.76
CA ILE A 325 -2.79 -42.92 4.08
C ILE A 325 -2.75 -42.62 5.59
N THR A 326 -1.56 -42.69 6.16
CA THR A 326 -1.37 -42.38 7.59
C THR A 326 -1.24 -40.87 7.82
N PHE A 327 -1.45 -40.42 9.06
CA PHE A 327 -1.29 -39.01 9.44
C PHE A 327 0.09 -38.45 9.10
N LYS A 328 1.15 -39.21 9.38
CA LYS A 328 2.53 -38.77 9.10
C LYS A 328 2.80 -38.64 7.60
N GLU A 329 2.28 -39.56 6.79
CA GLU A 329 2.41 -39.52 5.34
C GLU A 329 1.64 -38.35 4.74
N LEU A 330 0.41 -38.11 5.18
CA LEU A 330 -0.40 -36.99 4.71
C LEU A 330 0.20 -35.64 5.12
N TRP A 331 0.69 -35.51 6.35
CA TRP A 331 1.38 -34.31 6.80
C TRP A 331 2.65 -34.05 6.00
N LYS A 332 3.47 -35.08 5.77
CA LYS A 332 4.69 -34.98 4.96
C LYS A 332 4.37 -34.59 3.51
N ALA A 333 3.29 -35.14 2.94
CA ALA A 333 2.84 -34.77 1.61
C ALA A 333 2.38 -33.31 1.55
N GLY A 334 1.61 -32.85 2.55
CA GLY A 334 1.22 -31.45 2.70
C GLY A 334 2.41 -30.50 2.83
N MET A 335 3.43 -30.88 3.59
CA MET A 335 4.69 -30.12 3.69
C MET A 335 5.45 -30.06 2.37
N ASN A 336 5.43 -31.12 1.56
CA ASN A 336 6.08 -31.12 0.25
C ASN A 336 5.36 -30.17 -0.73
N VAL A 337 4.03 -30.25 -0.82
CA VAL A 337 3.23 -29.30 -1.60
C VAL A 337 3.46 -27.86 -1.12
N GLY A 338 3.48 -27.69 0.21
CA GLY A 338 3.73 -26.40 0.83
C GLY A 338 5.08 -25.79 0.44
N LYS A 339 6.15 -26.59 0.36
CA LYS A 339 7.48 -26.10 -0.08
C LYS A 339 7.45 -25.54 -1.50
N ASP A 340 6.70 -26.18 -2.40
CA ASP A 340 6.60 -25.75 -3.79
C ASP A 340 5.86 -24.40 -3.90
N VAL A 341 4.77 -24.24 -3.13
CA VAL A 341 3.99 -22.99 -3.12
C VAL A 341 4.70 -21.88 -2.34
N MET A 342 5.42 -22.21 -1.27
CA MET A 342 6.11 -21.27 -0.39
C MET A 342 7.07 -20.35 -1.16
N GLY A 343 7.91 -20.94 -2.01
CA GLY A 343 8.89 -20.17 -2.78
C GLY A 343 8.24 -19.17 -3.72
N MET A 344 7.23 -19.62 -4.47
CA MET A 344 6.51 -18.80 -5.43
C MET A 344 5.76 -17.65 -4.76
N MET A 345 5.04 -17.92 -3.67
CA MET A 345 4.21 -16.91 -3.00
C MET A 345 5.06 -15.91 -2.20
N SER A 346 6.14 -16.37 -1.56
CA SER A 346 7.09 -15.49 -0.85
C SER A 346 7.75 -14.50 -1.80
N SER A 347 8.28 -14.96 -2.94
CA SER A 347 8.86 -14.07 -3.95
C SER A 347 7.84 -13.07 -4.49
N THR A 348 6.60 -13.50 -4.71
CA THR A 348 5.52 -12.61 -5.17
C THR A 348 5.21 -11.52 -4.13
N LEU A 349 5.14 -11.89 -2.85
CA LEU A 349 4.84 -10.94 -1.77
C LEU A 349 5.97 -9.91 -1.58
N ILE A 350 7.22 -10.36 -1.61
CA ILE A 350 8.39 -9.47 -1.52
C ILE A 350 8.45 -8.53 -2.72
N LEU A 351 8.24 -9.03 -3.94
CA LEU A 351 8.24 -8.20 -5.14
C LEU A 351 7.07 -7.21 -5.16
N ALA A 352 5.91 -7.58 -4.64
CA ALA A 352 4.76 -6.67 -4.53
C ALA A 352 5.07 -5.47 -3.62
N TYR A 353 5.67 -5.71 -2.45
CA TYR A 353 6.05 -4.64 -1.53
C TYR A 353 7.25 -3.82 -2.03
N ALA A 354 8.26 -4.48 -2.61
CA ALA A 354 9.37 -3.79 -3.26
C ALA A 354 8.87 -2.90 -4.42
N GLY A 355 7.88 -3.39 -5.17
CA GLY A 355 7.19 -2.67 -6.23
C GLY A 355 6.50 -1.40 -5.73
N SER A 356 5.79 -1.46 -4.59
CA SER A 356 5.19 -0.27 -3.97
C SER A 356 6.23 0.71 -3.43
N ALA A 357 7.42 0.24 -3.06
CA ALA A 357 8.51 1.07 -2.58
C ALA A 357 9.41 1.65 -3.69
N LEU A 358 9.11 1.40 -4.98
CA LEU A 358 9.92 1.88 -6.10
C LEU A 358 10.15 3.39 -6.13
N PRO A 359 9.15 4.27 -5.87
CA PRO A 359 9.38 5.72 -5.85
C PRO A 359 10.39 6.12 -4.78
N LEU A 360 10.31 5.50 -3.59
CA LEU A 360 11.26 5.72 -2.50
C LEU A 360 12.67 5.25 -2.89
N LEU A 361 12.79 4.08 -3.50
CA LEU A 361 14.09 3.57 -3.98
C LEU A 361 14.69 4.48 -5.06
N LEU A 362 13.87 4.97 -5.99
CA LEU A 362 14.29 5.89 -7.03
C LEU A 362 14.79 7.22 -6.45
N LEU A 363 14.04 7.79 -5.49
CA LEU A 363 14.42 9.02 -4.79
C LEU A 363 15.82 8.88 -4.18
N MET A 364 16.07 7.75 -3.51
CA MET A 364 17.33 7.52 -2.82
C MET A 364 18.52 7.37 -3.77
N VAL A 365 18.31 6.74 -4.93
CA VAL A 365 19.31 6.66 -6.01
C VAL A 365 19.53 8.05 -6.62
N ALA A 366 18.47 8.82 -6.85
CA ALA A 366 18.55 10.15 -7.47
C ALA A 366 19.28 11.17 -6.58
N TYR A 367 19.10 11.10 -5.25
CA TYR A 367 19.78 11.97 -4.29
C TYR A 367 21.13 11.42 -3.82
N GLU A 368 21.67 10.38 -4.48
CA GLU A 368 22.95 9.75 -4.15
C GLU A 368 23.10 9.44 -2.64
N THR A 369 21.99 9.05 -2.00
CA THR A 369 21.98 8.89 -0.54
C THR A 369 22.89 7.74 -0.15
N PRO A 370 23.83 7.92 0.81
CA PRO A 370 24.73 6.85 1.22
C PRO A 370 23.95 5.60 1.64
N ALA A 371 24.38 4.43 1.16
CA ALA A 371 23.70 3.15 1.45
C ALA A 371 23.51 2.90 2.96
N LEU A 372 24.42 3.41 3.78
CA LEU A 372 24.31 3.36 5.24
C LEU A 372 23.09 4.13 5.75
N LYS A 373 22.82 5.34 5.25
CA LYS A 373 21.63 6.12 5.61
C LYS A 373 20.37 5.47 5.04
N LEU A 374 20.44 4.92 3.83
CA LEU A 374 19.33 4.23 3.18
C LEU A 374 18.84 3.03 3.99
N LEU A 375 19.75 2.12 4.32
CA LEU A 375 19.41 0.86 5.01
C LEU A 375 18.97 1.06 6.47
N ASN A 376 19.20 2.25 7.03
CA ASN A 376 18.75 2.62 8.38
C ASN A 376 17.60 3.63 8.37
N SER A 377 17.04 3.95 7.19
CA SER A 377 15.87 4.83 7.09
C SER A 377 14.64 4.13 7.63
N ASP A 378 13.84 4.83 8.45
CA ASP A 378 12.58 4.31 9.03
C ASP A 378 11.68 3.68 7.96
N LEU A 379 11.51 4.36 6.82
CA LEU A 379 10.68 3.89 5.72
C LEU A 379 11.19 2.60 5.07
N ILE A 380 12.49 2.54 4.76
CA ILE A 380 13.08 1.35 4.11
C ILE A 380 13.10 0.16 5.07
N VAL A 381 13.49 0.39 6.33
CA VAL A 381 13.48 -0.65 7.36
C VAL A 381 12.06 -1.18 7.55
N SER A 382 11.06 -0.30 7.53
CA SER A 382 9.64 -0.68 7.62
C SER A 382 9.18 -1.51 6.43
N GLU A 383 9.56 -1.19 5.19
CA GLU A 383 9.25 -2.01 4.02
C GLU A 383 9.93 -3.39 4.06
N ILE A 384 11.18 -3.44 4.54
CA ILE A 384 11.91 -4.71 4.74
C ILE A 384 11.21 -5.56 5.80
N ILE A 385 10.85 -4.97 6.95
CA ILE A 385 10.14 -5.67 8.02
C ILE A 385 8.78 -6.16 7.52
N ARG A 386 8.01 -5.33 6.80
CA ARG A 386 6.71 -5.70 6.20
C ARG A 386 6.85 -6.90 5.26
N SER A 387 7.86 -6.87 4.39
CA SER A 387 8.13 -7.94 3.42
C SER A 387 8.55 -9.24 4.08
N LEU A 388 9.49 -9.18 5.03
CA LEU A 388 9.99 -10.36 5.72
C LEU A 388 8.96 -10.96 6.68
N ALA A 389 8.32 -10.14 7.52
CA ALA A 389 7.33 -10.63 8.48
C ALA A 389 6.12 -11.27 7.79
N GLY A 390 5.60 -10.63 6.73
CA GLY A 390 4.52 -11.20 5.92
C GLY A 390 4.91 -12.54 5.28
N SER A 391 6.13 -12.63 4.73
CA SER A 391 6.63 -13.87 4.12
C SER A 391 6.88 -14.98 5.13
N ILE A 392 7.39 -14.66 6.33
CA ILE A 392 7.58 -15.64 7.41
C ILE A 392 6.22 -16.15 7.91
N GLY A 393 5.23 -15.27 8.10
CA GLY A 393 3.88 -15.68 8.47
C GLY A 393 3.25 -16.60 7.42
N LEU A 394 3.46 -16.31 6.13
CA LEU A 394 3.09 -17.21 5.04
C LEU A 394 3.79 -18.57 5.15
N CYS A 395 5.11 -18.59 5.34
CA CYS A 395 5.88 -19.83 5.48
C CYS A 395 5.40 -20.68 6.67
N LEU A 396 5.03 -20.04 7.78
CA LEU A 396 4.55 -20.71 8.99
C LEU A 396 3.07 -21.11 8.92
N SER A 397 2.28 -20.48 8.05
CA SER A 397 0.90 -20.90 7.78
C SER A 397 0.83 -22.32 7.19
N ILE A 398 1.85 -22.72 6.41
CA ILE A 398 1.92 -24.00 5.72
C ILE A 398 1.96 -25.20 6.68
N PRO A 399 2.92 -25.30 7.62
CA PRO A 399 2.95 -26.42 8.56
C PRO A 399 1.71 -26.50 9.42
N ILE A 400 1.12 -25.36 9.79
CA ILE A 400 -0.12 -25.30 10.55
C ILE A 400 -1.28 -25.84 9.72
N THR A 401 -1.44 -25.36 8.49
CA THR A 401 -2.46 -25.83 7.54
C THR A 401 -2.32 -27.33 7.28
N ALA A 402 -1.09 -27.82 7.09
CA ALA A 402 -0.83 -29.22 6.81
C ALA A 402 -1.16 -30.12 8.01
N LEU A 403 -0.81 -29.68 9.22
CA LEU A 403 -1.11 -30.42 10.45
C LEU A 403 -2.62 -30.49 10.69
N VAL A 404 -3.31 -29.35 10.60
CA VAL A 404 -4.76 -29.25 10.80
C VAL A 404 -5.51 -30.03 9.71
N SER A 405 -5.10 -29.93 8.45
CA SER A 405 -5.68 -30.70 7.34
C SER A 405 -5.52 -32.20 7.58
N SER A 406 -4.34 -32.65 8.00
CA SER A 406 -4.08 -34.07 8.28
C SER A 406 -5.00 -34.59 9.39
N TYR A 407 -5.21 -33.80 10.44
CA TYR A 407 -6.10 -34.14 11.53
C TYR A 407 -7.57 -34.20 11.08
N LEU A 408 -8.06 -33.16 10.40
CA LEU A 408 -9.47 -33.05 10.01
C LEU A 408 -9.87 -34.06 8.93
N LEU A 409 -8.99 -34.37 7.99
CA LEU A 409 -9.28 -35.30 6.89
C LEU A 409 -9.23 -36.76 7.33
N LEU A 410 -8.33 -37.12 8.24
CA LEU A 410 -8.18 -38.51 8.72
C LEU A 410 -9.06 -38.87 9.92
N ASN A 411 -9.55 -37.88 10.68
CA ASN A 411 -10.52 -38.12 11.75
C ASN A 411 -11.94 -38.39 11.20
N ARG A 412 -12.01 -39.20 10.15
CA ARG A 412 -13.24 -39.74 9.59
C ARG A 412 -13.73 -40.80 10.57
N LYS A 413 -14.67 -40.42 11.46
CA LYS A 413 -15.55 -41.43 12.05
C LYS A 413 -16.17 -42.19 10.87
N LYS A 414 -15.95 -43.51 10.85
CA LYS A 414 -16.64 -44.45 9.99
C LYS A 414 -18.15 -44.26 10.08
#